data_AF-A0A2M7RCW7-F1
#
_entry.id   AF-A0A2M7RCW7-F1
#
_cell.length_a   1.000
_cell.length_b   1.000
_cell.length_c   1.000
_cell.angle_alpha   90.00
_cell.angle_beta   90.00
_cell.angle_gamma   90.00
#
_symmetry.space_group_name_H-M   'P 1'
#
loop_
_entity.id
_entity.type
_entity.pdbx_description
1 polymer ?
#
loop_
_entity_poly.entity_id
_entity_poly.type
_entity_poly.pdbx_seq_one_letter_code
_entity_poly.pdbx_strand_id
1 'polypeptide(L)'
;MNKKHLLFITILTFALAIFSYKASFALFASQASSNNNTFTASNVFPTATPSASPTPTPTPIAQSLVVNEFAANPGTTFTTEWVEIYNPGSSDVNLSGWSLADSANPSKDISSLGTINAGGFVTYENSEGWLNNDGDTVTLKDSTSNIIDSHAYTGNIADDESIGRSSDAGSTWKKCTIQTKNSGNNGNC
;
A
#
# COMPACT_ATOMS: atom_id res chain seq x y z
N MET A 1 -59.22 33.63 6.46
CA MET A 1 -57.85 33.84 5.93
C MET A 1 -57.91 33.64 4.42
N ASN A 2 -57.63 34.69 3.65
CA ASN A 2 -57.98 34.73 2.22
C ASN A 2 -56.98 33.89 1.42
N LYS A 3 -57.45 33.04 0.49
CA LYS A 3 -56.60 32.13 -0.32
C LYS A 3 -55.44 32.84 -1.03
N LYS A 4 -55.55 34.14 -1.29
CA LYS A 4 -54.49 35.00 -1.86
C LYS A 4 -53.33 35.31 -0.91
N HIS A 5 -53.54 35.28 0.41
CA HIS A 5 -52.46 35.48 1.40
C HIS A 5 -51.66 34.21 1.68
N LEU A 6 -52.29 33.03 1.61
CA LEU A 6 -51.59 31.76 1.82
C LEU A 6 -50.64 31.42 0.66
N LEU A 7 -51.01 31.78 -0.57
CA LEU A 7 -50.17 31.58 -1.77
C LEU A 7 -48.93 32.50 -1.80
N PHE A 8 -49.01 33.68 -1.18
CA PHE A 8 -47.89 34.63 -1.15
C PHE A 8 -46.81 34.21 -0.14
N ILE A 9 -47.22 33.60 0.98
CA ILE A 9 -46.30 33.15 2.03
C ILE A 9 -45.50 31.92 1.60
N THR A 10 -46.08 31.01 0.80
CA THR A 10 -45.38 29.82 0.29
C THR A 10 -44.38 30.13 -0.82
N ILE A 11 -44.62 31.15 -1.64
CA ILE A 11 -43.67 31.61 -2.66
C ILE A 11 -42.47 32.32 -2.01
N LEU A 12 -42.71 33.06 -0.93
CA LEU A 12 -41.64 33.76 -0.21
C LEU A 12 -40.70 32.80 0.53
N THR A 13 -41.20 31.70 1.09
CA THR A 13 -40.34 30.70 1.76
C THR A 13 -39.56 29.83 0.78
N PHE A 14 -40.07 29.57 -0.42
CA PHE A 14 -39.32 28.85 -1.47
C PHE A 14 -38.21 29.71 -2.09
N ALA A 15 -38.43 31.03 -2.20
CA ALA A 15 -37.43 31.97 -2.70
C ALA A 15 -36.23 32.15 -1.74
N LEU A 16 -36.45 32.07 -0.42
CA LEU A 16 -35.37 32.14 0.57
C LEU A 16 -34.53 30.85 0.69
N ALA A 17 -35.04 29.70 0.26
CA ALA A 17 -34.30 28.43 0.32
C ALA A 17 -33.26 28.26 -0.80
N ILE A 18 -33.38 29.01 -1.91
CA ILE A 18 -32.50 28.85 -3.09
C ILE A 18 -31.24 29.73 -2.98
N PHE A 19 -31.18 30.68 -2.03
CA PHE A 19 -30.05 31.62 -1.92
C PHE A 19 -28.87 31.13 -1.05
N SER A 20 -28.81 29.84 -0.74
CA SER A 20 -27.75 29.26 0.12
C SER A 20 -26.64 28.50 -0.64
N TYR A 21 -26.64 28.52 -1.97
CA TYR A 21 -25.54 27.94 -2.74
C TYR A 21 -24.29 28.82 -2.64
N LYS A 22 -23.43 28.49 -1.68
CA LYS A 22 -22.06 29.02 -1.62
C LYS A 22 -21.24 28.43 -2.78
N ALA A 23 -21.24 29.11 -3.92
CA ALA A 23 -20.21 28.90 -4.93
C ALA A 23 -18.95 29.69 -4.54
N SER A 24 -17.86 28.99 -4.26
CA SER A 24 -16.55 29.63 -4.02
C SER A 24 -15.86 29.82 -5.36
N PHE A 25 -15.78 31.06 -5.83
CA PHE A 25 -14.98 31.44 -6.99
C PHE A 25 -13.65 32.01 -6.50
N ALA A 26 -12.54 31.31 -6.76
CA ALA A 26 -11.20 31.86 -6.55
C ALA A 26 -10.88 32.80 -7.72
N LEU A 27 -10.98 34.11 -7.50
CA LEU A 27 -10.48 35.12 -8.42
C LEU A 27 -9.05 35.48 -8.00
N PHE A 28 -8.05 34.90 -8.64
CA PHE A 28 -6.69 35.41 -8.55
C PHE A 28 -6.53 36.54 -9.56
N ALA A 29 -6.41 37.78 -9.06
CA ALA A 29 -5.89 38.89 -9.84
C ALA A 29 -4.72 39.49 -9.06
N SER A 30 -3.49 39.23 -9.49
CA SER A 30 -2.33 40.00 -9.05
C SER A 30 -1.88 40.88 -10.21
N GLN A 31 -2.08 42.19 -10.08
CA GLN A 31 -1.38 43.16 -10.91
C GLN A 31 -0.18 43.68 -10.12
N ALA A 32 1.02 43.45 -10.64
CA ALA A 32 2.23 44.09 -10.16
C ALA A 32 2.62 45.21 -11.13
N SER A 33 2.73 46.44 -10.63
CA SER A 33 3.27 47.58 -11.36
C SER A 33 4.65 47.90 -10.78
N SER A 34 5.68 47.87 -11.62
CA SER A 34 7.01 48.38 -11.26
C SER A 34 7.28 49.65 -12.05
N ASN A 35 7.45 50.78 -11.37
CA ASN A 35 7.90 52.01 -11.99
C ASN A 35 9.41 52.18 -11.74
N ASN A 36 10.16 52.45 -12.81
CA ASN A 36 11.63 52.64 -12.90
C ASN A 36 12.52 51.41 -13.21
N ASN A 37 12.06 50.47 -14.04
CA ASN A 37 13.00 49.53 -14.66
C ASN A 37 13.70 50.19 -15.87
N THR A 38 14.95 50.59 -15.69
CA THR A 38 15.85 50.94 -16.79
C THR A 38 16.42 49.66 -17.37
N PHE A 39 15.91 49.23 -18.53
CA PHE A 39 16.44 48.06 -19.24
C PHE A 39 17.67 48.46 -20.05
N THR A 40 18.85 48.23 -19.50
CA THR A 40 20.08 48.20 -20.31
C THR A 40 20.14 46.85 -21.01
N ALA A 41 19.94 46.83 -22.33
CA ALA A 41 20.10 45.61 -23.12
C ALA A 41 21.59 45.21 -23.10
N SER A 42 21.89 44.04 -22.54
CA SER A 42 23.22 43.43 -22.61
C SER A 42 23.33 42.64 -23.92
N ASN A 43 24.39 42.86 -24.69
CA ASN A 43 24.67 42.17 -25.96
C ASN A 43 25.18 40.72 -25.80
N VAL A 44 25.19 40.19 -24.58
CA VAL A 44 25.63 38.82 -24.29
C VAL A 44 24.47 38.01 -23.72
N PHE A 45 24.06 36.98 -24.48
CA PHE A 45 23.14 35.97 -23.98
C PHE A 45 23.93 34.97 -23.12
N PRO A 46 23.53 34.69 -21.88
CA PRO A 46 24.15 33.62 -21.10
C PRO A 46 23.92 32.30 -21.83
N THR A 47 25.00 31.54 -22.04
CA THR A 47 24.92 30.16 -22.52
C THR A 47 24.05 29.36 -21.55
N ALA A 48 23.02 28.68 -22.05
CA ALA A 48 22.17 27.83 -21.22
C ALA A 48 23.03 26.74 -20.58
N THR A 49 23.26 26.86 -19.28
CA THR A 49 23.81 25.76 -18.47
C THR A 49 22.82 24.60 -18.57
N PRO A 50 23.24 23.38 -18.96
CA PRO A 50 22.34 22.25 -18.95
C PRO A 50 21.83 22.07 -17.51
N SER A 51 20.55 22.36 -17.31
CA SER A 51 19.85 22.04 -16.07
C SER A 51 19.92 20.53 -15.92
N ALA A 52 20.47 20.04 -14.80
CA ALA A 52 20.41 18.63 -14.48
C ALA A 52 18.94 18.18 -14.60
N SER A 53 18.69 17.22 -15.49
CA SER A 53 17.41 16.52 -15.53
C SER A 53 17.13 16.00 -14.12
N PRO A 54 15.91 16.14 -13.57
CA PRO A 54 15.61 15.51 -12.30
C PRO A 54 15.94 14.01 -12.46
N THR A 55 16.86 13.53 -11.63
CA THR A 55 17.01 12.09 -11.43
C THR A 55 15.63 11.58 -11.06
N PRO A 56 15.09 10.54 -11.72
CA PRO A 56 13.83 9.97 -11.27
C PRO A 56 14.00 9.60 -9.81
N THR A 57 13.27 10.28 -8.93
CA THR A 57 13.09 9.80 -7.56
C THR A 57 12.55 8.38 -7.72
N PRO A 58 13.20 7.34 -7.17
CA PRO A 58 12.62 6.02 -7.21
C PRO A 58 11.20 6.14 -6.66
N THR A 59 10.22 5.69 -7.43
CA THR A 59 8.84 5.58 -6.95
C THR A 59 8.93 4.89 -5.59
N PRO A 60 8.44 5.49 -4.50
CA PRO A 60 8.36 4.77 -3.24
C PRO A 60 7.65 3.47 -3.54
N ILE A 61 8.33 2.33 -3.33
CA ILE A 61 7.60 1.08 -3.14
C ILE A 61 6.57 1.45 -2.08
N ALA A 62 5.29 1.32 -2.42
CA ALA A 62 4.23 1.70 -1.50
C ALA A 62 4.56 1.10 -0.13
N GLN A 63 4.33 1.86 0.94
CA GLN A 63 4.45 1.42 2.34
C GLN A 63 3.36 0.38 2.65
N SER A 64 3.28 -0.65 1.82
CA SER A 64 2.31 -1.71 1.85
C SER A 64 2.95 -2.93 2.47
N LEU A 65 2.14 -3.70 3.18
CA LEU A 65 2.57 -4.96 3.76
C LEU A 65 3.14 -5.89 2.68
N VAL A 66 4.10 -6.71 3.06
CA VAL A 66 4.74 -7.68 2.16
C VAL A 66 4.70 -9.07 2.76
N VAL A 67 4.65 -10.09 1.91
CA VAL A 67 5.02 -11.45 2.30
C VAL A 67 6.52 -11.45 2.52
N ASN A 68 6.99 -11.85 3.69
CA ASN A 68 8.40 -11.75 4.06
C ASN A 68 9.12 -13.11 4.04
N GLU A 69 8.47 -14.12 4.57
CA GLU A 69 8.95 -15.49 4.64
C GLU A 69 7.76 -16.45 4.71
N PHE A 70 7.90 -17.67 4.21
CA PHE A 70 6.89 -18.71 4.35
C PHE A 70 7.52 -20.10 4.33
N ALA A 71 6.82 -21.08 4.89
CA ALA A 71 7.16 -22.49 4.75
C ALA A 71 5.94 -23.29 4.30
N ALA A 72 6.12 -24.04 3.22
CA ALA A 72 5.08 -24.85 2.59
C ALA A 72 5.11 -26.31 3.04
N ASN A 73 6.27 -26.84 3.45
CA ASN A 73 6.43 -28.26 3.75
C ASN A 73 6.83 -28.49 5.22
N PRO A 74 5.86 -28.58 6.16
CA PRO A 74 6.14 -28.93 7.55
C PRO A 74 6.70 -30.34 7.70
N GLY A 75 7.77 -30.45 8.50
CA GLY A 75 8.43 -31.70 8.83
C GLY A 75 8.36 -32.01 10.31
N THR A 76 9.53 -32.12 10.93
CA THR A 76 9.66 -32.47 12.35
C THR A 76 9.84 -31.25 13.25
N THR A 77 10.38 -30.17 12.70
CA THR A 77 10.72 -28.94 13.43
C THR A 77 9.49 -28.06 13.60
N PHE A 78 8.63 -27.99 12.58
CA PHE A 78 7.33 -27.33 12.68
C PHE A 78 6.20 -28.20 12.13
N THR A 79 5.02 -28.01 12.68
CA THR A 79 3.85 -28.88 12.44
C THR A 79 2.81 -28.27 11.51
N THR A 80 3.03 -27.04 11.05
CA THR A 80 2.08 -26.28 10.21
C THR A 80 2.80 -25.55 9.11
N GLU A 81 2.14 -25.39 7.97
CA GLU A 81 2.53 -24.35 7.02
C GLU A 81 2.37 -22.98 7.67
N TRP A 82 3.14 -22.01 7.18
CA TRP A 82 3.01 -20.64 7.68
C TRP A 82 3.46 -19.61 6.66
N VAL A 83 2.92 -18.40 6.80
CA VAL A 83 3.26 -17.22 6.00
C VAL A 83 3.43 -16.04 6.92
N GLU A 84 4.62 -15.44 6.89
CA GLU A 84 4.96 -14.22 7.60
C GLU A 84 4.70 -12.99 6.73
N ILE A 85 4.07 -11.99 7.35
CA ILE A 85 3.78 -10.69 6.76
C ILE A 85 4.58 -9.64 7.54
N TYR A 86 5.27 -8.77 6.81
CA TYR A 86 6.06 -7.67 7.36
C TYR A 86 5.43 -6.32 6.99
N ASN A 87 5.44 -5.37 7.93
CA ASN A 87 5.06 -3.99 7.72
C ASN A 87 6.30 -3.08 7.60
N PRO A 88 6.77 -2.75 6.38
CA PRO A 88 7.89 -1.82 6.19
C PRO A 88 7.50 -0.35 6.41
N GLY A 89 6.21 -0.05 6.59
CA GLY A 89 5.68 1.30 6.70
C GLY A 89 5.92 1.93 8.07
N SER A 90 5.67 3.24 8.16
CA SER A 90 5.80 4.02 9.39
C SER A 90 4.51 4.08 10.23
N SER A 91 3.48 3.33 9.87
CA SER A 91 2.18 3.32 10.55
C SER A 91 1.64 1.91 10.71
N ASP A 92 0.87 1.70 11.78
CA ASP A 92 0.21 0.44 12.05
C ASP A 92 -0.88 0.14 11.01
N VAL A 93 -1.05 -1.14 10.66
CA VAL A 93 -2.03 -1.61 9.67
C VAL A 93 -2.96 -2.63 10.31
N ASN A 94 -4.27 -2.38 10.25
CA ASN A 94 -5.30 -3.32 10.69
C ASN A 94 -5.62 -4.31 9.56
N LEU A 95 -5.56 -5.61 9.86
CA LEU A 95 -5.74 -6.71 8.91
C LEU A 95 -7.20 -7.13 8.73
N SER A 96 -8.17 -6.37 9.25
CA SER A 96 -9.60 -6.68 9.07
C SER A 96 -9.96 -6.78 7.59
N GLY A 97 -10.45 -7.95 7.17
CA GLY A 97 -10.80 -8.28 5.79
C GLY A 97 -9.63 -8.66 4.89
N TRP A 98 -8.39 -8.62 5.38
CA TRP A 98 -7.22 -9.04 4.60
C TRP A 98 -7.19 -10.56 4.47
N SER A 99 -6.56 -11.04 3.40
CA SER A 99 -6.45 -12.47 3.15
C SER A 99 -5.13 -12.85 2.49
N LEU A 100 -4.77 -14.13 2.64
CA LEU A 100 -3.74 -14.78 1.87
C LEU A 100 -4.36 -15.75 0.87
N ALA A 101 -3.80 -15.87 -0.33
CA ALA A 101 -4.26 -16.80 -1.34
C ALA A 101 -3.07 -17.59 -1.90
N ASP A 102 -3.30 -18.86 -2.20
CA ASP A 102 -2.45 -19.66 -3.07
C ASP A 102 -2.94 -19.55 -4.53
N SER A 103 -2.41 -20.39 -5.43
CA SER A 103 -2.82 -20.39 -6.84
C SER A 103 -4.17 -21.06 -7.13
N ALA A 104 -4.62 -22.03 -6.31
CA ALA A 104 -5.74 -22.90 -6.66
C ALA A 104 -6.79 -23.08 -5.54
N ASN A 105 -6.43 -22.86 -4.29
CA ASN A 105 -7.32 -23.05 -3.14
C ASN A 105 -8.04 -21.75 -2.73
N PRO A 106 -9.10 -21.85 -1.90
CA PRO A 106 -9.76 -20.69 -1.32
C PRO A 106 -8.78 -19.85 -0.48
N SER A 107 -8.95 -18.53 -0.53
CA SER A 107 -8.15 -17.61 0.28
C SER A 107 -8.40 -17.82 1.77
N LYS A 108 -7.34 -17.66 2.56
CA LYS A 108 -7.34 -17.72 4.03
C LYS A 108 -7.54 -16.33 4.59
N ASP A 109 -8.58 -16.13 5.38
CA ASP A 109 -8.79 -14.89 6.13
C ASP A 109 -7.70 -14.73 7.20
N ILE A 110 -7.11 -13.54 7.29
CA ILE A 110 -6.08 -13.22 8.27
C ILE A 110 -6.52 -12.10 9.23
N SER A 111 -7.82 -11.80 9.28
CA SER A 111 -8.38 -10.74 10.13
C SER A 111 -8.09 -10.98 11.62
N SER A 112 -8.01 -12.24 12.03
CA SER A 112 -7.72 -12.65 13.41
C SER A 112 -6.31 -12.30 13.88
N LEU A 113 -5.37 -11.99 12.97
CA LEU A 113 -4.03 -11.51 13.31
C LEU A 113 -4.03 -10.07 13.83
N GLY A 114 -5.14 -9.34 13.68
CA GLY A 114 -5.32 -8.03 14.28
C GLY A 114 -4.54 -6.92 13.57
N THR A 115 -3.70 -6.21 14.30
CA THR A 115 -2.94 -5.06 13.79
C THR A 115 -1.46 -5.37 13.77
N ILE A 116 -0.81 -5.11 12.64
CA ILE A 116 0.64 -5.16 12.51
C ILE A 116 1.21 -3.77 12.73
N ASN A 117 2.04 -3.60 13.76
CA ASN A 117 2.66 -2.32 14.05
C ASN A 117 3.64 -1.90 12.94
N ALA A 118 3.98 -0.62 12.87
CA ALA A 118 5.08 -0.14 12.03
C ALA A 118 6.38 -0.93 12.33
N GLY A 119 7.02 -1.48 11.29
CA GLY A 119 8.20 -2.34 11.43
C GLY A 119 7.93 -3.70 12.07
N GLY A 120 6.67 -4.06 12.28
CA GLY A 120 6.26 -5.32 12.90
C GLY A 120 6.14 -6.47 11.91
N PHE A 121 6.09 -7.69 12.47
CA PHE A 121 5.88 -8.95 11.76
C PHE A 121 4.70 -9.68 12.38
N VAL A 122 3.91 -10.39 11.57
CA VAL A 122 2.90 -11.34 12.04
C VAL A 122 2.94 -12.59 11.19
N THR A 123 2.60 -13.73 11.78
CA THR A 123 2.57 -15.01 11.06
C THR A 123 1.19 -15.63 11.07
N TYR A 124 0.72 -16.02 9.89
CA TYR A 124 -0.41 -16.91 9.72
C TYR A 124 0.07 -18.37 9.72
N GLU A 125 -0.65 -19.28 10.38
CA GLU A 125 -0.37 -20.72 10.41
C GLU A 125 -1.55 -21.52 9.86
N ASN A 126 -1.27 -22.59 9.11
CA ASN A 126 -2.29 -23.50 8.58
C ASN A 126 -1.85 -24.96 8.79
N SER A 127 -2.69 -25.74 9.49
CA SER A 127 -2.42 -27.15 9.79
C SER A 127 -3.06 -28.14 8.81
N GLU A 128 -3.86 -27.66 7.86
CA GLU A 128 -4.68 -28.52 6.99
C GLU A 128 -4.06 -28.80 5.62
N GLY A 129 -2.86 -28.28 5.35
CA GLY A 129 -2.27 -28.26 4.01
C GLY A 129 -2.99 -27.24 3.12
N TRP A 130 -2.23 -26.37 2.46
CA TRP A 130 -2.74 -25.26 1.67
C TRP A 130 -1.74 -24.80 0.61
N LEU A 131 -0.45 -24.76 0.95
CA LEU A 131 0.61 -24.44 0.00
C LEU A 131 1.20 -25.72 -0.59
N ASN A 132 1.40 -25.76 -1.90
CA ASN A 132 1.95 -26.96 -2.54
C ASN A 132 3.47 -27.09 -2.35
N ASN A 133 3.93 -28.29 -1.99
CA ASN A 133 5.35 -28.57 -1.69
C ASN A 133 6.27 -28.54 -2.92
N ASP A 134 5.74 -28.58 -4.14
CA ASP A 134 6.49 -28.67 -5.40
C ASP A 134 6.37 -27.41 -6.28
N GLY A 135 5.69 -26.38 -5.79
CA GLY A 135 5.57 -25.07 -6.42
C GLY A 135 4.17 -24.49 -6.28
N ASP A 136 4.09 -23.22 -5.92
CA ASP A 136 2.83 -22.50 -5.75
C ASP A 136 3.05 -20.98 -5.82
N THR A 137 2.03 -20.19 -5.50
CA THR A 137 2.11 -18.74 -5.39
C THR A 137 1.48 -18.25 -4.10
N VAL A 138 2.25 -17.62 -3.20
CA VAL A 138 1.70 -16.96 -2.02
C VAL A 138 1.32 -15.54 -2.39
N THR A 139 0.07 -15.15 -2.17
CA THR A 139 -0.46 -13.83 -2.52
C THR A 139 -1.13 -13.16 -1.33
N LEU A 140 -0.69 -11.95 -0.99
CA LEU A 140 -1.31 -11.10 0.04
C LEU A 140 -2.33 -10.14 -0.61
N LYS A 141 -3.55 -10.11 -0.06
CA LYS A 141 -4.63 -9.26 -0.53
C LYS A 141 -5.18 -8.37 0.58
N ASP A 142 -5.53 -7.14 0.23
CA ASP A 142 -6.19 -6.19 1.13
C ASP A 142 -7.68 -6.51 1.36
N SER A 143 -8.34 -5.71 2.20
CA SER A 143 -9.78 -5.83 2.51
C SER A 143 -10.72 -5.64 1.32
N THR A 144 -10.21 -5.12 0.20
CA THR A 144 -10.96 -4.93 -1.05
C THR A 144 -10.56 -5.96 -2.12
N SER A 145 -9.79 -6.99 -1.73
CA SER A 145 -9.27 -8.05 -2.60
C SER A 145 -8.23 -7.60 -3.63
N ASN A 146 -7.64 -6.41 -3.49
CA ASN A 146 -6.50 -6.04 -4.33
C ASN A 146 -5.27 -6.84 -3.91
N ILE A 147 -4.47 -7.26 -4.89
CA ILE A 147 -3.18 -7.89 -4.64
C ILE A 147 -2.20 -6.81 -4.17
N ILE A 148 -1.68 -6.98 -2.97
CA ILE A 148 -0.67 -6.10 -2.38
C ILE A 148 0.73 -6.63 -2.65
N ASP A 149 0.93 -7.93 -2.50
CA ASP A 149 2.21 -8.59 -2.75
C ASP A 149 1.98 -10.05 -3.17
N SER A 150 2.94 -10.60 -3.92
CA SER A 150 2.84 -11.97 -4.40
C SER A 150 4.22 -12.55 -4.70
N HIS A 151 4.41 -13.83 -4.37
CA HIS A 151 5.61 -14.57 -4.70
C HIS A 151 5.28 -15.97 -5.19
N ALA A 152 5.71 -16.29 -6.40
CA ALA A 152 5.65 -17.63 -6.96
C ALA A 152 6.97 -18.36 -6.70
N TYR A 153 6.88 -19.63 -6.29
CA TYR A 153 8.01 -20.52 -6.11
C TYR A 153 7.80 -21.81 -6.90
N THR A 154 8.89 -22.46 -7.25
CA THR A 154 8.86 -23.70 -8.03
C THR A 154 9.87 -24.70 -7.48
N GLY A 155 9.62 -25.98 -7.75
CA GLY A 155 10.49 -27.06 -7.31
C GLY A 155 10.13 -27.54 -5.91
N ASN A 156 10.70 -28.69 -5.56
CA ASN A 156 10.42 -29.34 -4.28
C ASN A 156 11.04 -28.56 -3.11
N ILE A 157 10.20 -28.26 -2.12
CA ILE A 157 10.55 -27.70 -0.82
C ILE A 157 10.82 -28.85 0.12
N ALA A 158 12.04 -28.88 0.68
CA ALA A 158 12.39 -29.91 1.64
C ALA A 158 11.59 -29.74 2.94
N ASP A 159 11.46 -30.82 3.71
CA ASP A 159 10.86 -30.76 5.04
C ASP A 159 11.58 -29.71 5.88
N ASP A 160 10.79 -28.90 6.57
CA ASP A 160 11.25 -27.83 7.43
C ASP A 160 12.02 -26.67 6.73
N GLU A 161 11.92 -26.55 5.40
CA GLU A 161 12.54 -25.48 4.62
C GLU A 161 11.58 -24.29 4.41
N SER A 162 12.08 -23.08 4.67
CA SER A 162 11.36 -21.84 4.38
C SER A 162 11.98 -21.09 3.20
N ILE A 163 11.16 -20.28 2.54
CA ILE A 163 11.55 -19.34 1.48
C ILE A 163 11.22 -17.93 1.97
N GLY A 164 12.18 -17.02 1.86
CA GLY A 164 12.03 -15.65 2.33
C GLY A 164 12.82 -14.65 1.50
N ARG A 165 12.52 -13.37 1.75
CA ARG A 165 13.24 -12.24 1.17
C ARG A 165 14.62 -12.10 1.82
N SER A 166 15.67 -11.80 1.05
CA SER A 166 17.03 -11.68 1.61
C SER A 166 17.27 -10.53 2.55
N SER A 167 16.52 -9.46 2.36
CA SER A 167 16.33 -8.41 3.34
C SER A 167 14.83 -8.23 3.50
N ASP A 168 14.37 -7.82 4.68
CA ASP A 168 12.94 -7.57 4.89
C ASP A 168 12.42 -6.56 3.87
N ALA A 169 11.28 -6.86 3.24
CA ALA A 169 10.72 -6.14 2.10
C ALA A 169 11.63 -5.99 0.84
N GLY A 170 12.77 -6.68 0.78
CA GLY A 170 13.67 -6.71 -0.37
C GLY A 170 13.14 -7.58 -1.51
N SER A 171 13.53 -7.32 -2.76
CA SER A 171 12.99 -8.02 -3.94
C SER A 171 13.61 -9.40 -4.21
N THR A 172 14.72 -9.72 -3.56
CA THR A 172 15.43 -11.00 -3.75
C THR A 172 14.87 -12.05 -2.82
N TRP A 173 14.50 -13.20 -3.36
CA TRP A 173 14.01 -14.36 -2.61
C TRP A 173 15.02 -15.50 -2.66
N LYS A 174 15.16 -16.23 -1.55
CA LYS A 174 15.88 -17.51 -1.51
C LYS A 174 15.31 -18.43 -0.44
N LYS A 175 15.73 -19.69 -0.51
CA LYS A 175 15.60 -20.64 0.59
C LYS A 175 16.41 -20.12 1.77
N CYS A 176 15.80 -20.04 2.94
CA CYS A 176 16.44 -19.52 4.14
C CYS A 176 17.32 -20.59 4.78
N THR A 177 18.44 -20.17 5.36
CA THR A 177 19.35 -21.05 6.11
C THR A 177 18.90 -21.24 7.56
N ILE A 178 18.16 -20.26 8.09
CA ILE A 178 17.51 -20.26 9.40
C ILE A 178 16.16 -19.59 9.21
N GLN A 179 15.12 -20.20 9.75
CA GLN A 179 13.77 -19.63 9.75
C GLN A 179 13.71 -18.42 10.69
N THR A 180 13.05 -17.36 10.26
CA THR A 180 13.01 -16.08 10.97
C THR A 180 11.60 -15.66 11.40
N LYS A 181 10.72 -16.63 11.62
CA LYS A 181 9.33 -16.41 12.07
C LYS A 181 9.17 -15.34 13.17
N ASN A 182 8.30 -14.37 12.91
CA ASN A 182 8.02 -13.17 13.70
C ASN A 182 9.26 -12.27 13.96
N SER A 183 10.23 -12.28 13.04
CA SER A 183 11.47 -11.49 13.14
C SER A 183 12.05 -11.17 11.77
N GLY A 184 13.01 -10.24 11.72
CA GLY A 184 13.63 -9.87 10.45
C GLY A 184 14.55 -10.94 9.89
N ASN A 185 14.56 -11.09 8.56
CA ASN A 185 15.31 -12.10 7.83
C ASN A 185 16.83 -11.91 7.95
N ASN A 186 17.33 -10.71 8.24
CA ASN A 186 18.71 -10.41 8.68
C ASN A 186 19.88 -11.15 7.96
N GLY A 187 19.73 -11.50 6.67
CA GLY A 187 20.71 -12.29 5.92
C GLY A 187 20.68 -13.81 6.16
N ASN A 188 19.77 -14.28 7.02
CA ASN A 188 19.45 -15.69 7.21
C ASN A 188 18.70 -16.26 6.00
N CYS A 189 17.90 -15.40 5.36
CA CYS A 189 17.47 -15.50 3.98
C CYS A 189 18.25 -14.49 3.13
#